data_AF-A0A259ML21-F1
#
_entry.id   AF-A0A259ML21-F1
#
_cell.length_a   1.000
_cell.length_b   1.000
_cell.length_c   1.000
_cell.angle_alpha   90.00
_cell.angle_beta   90.00
_cell.angle_gamma   90.00
#
_symmetry.space_group_name_H-M   'P 1'
#
loop_
_entity.id
_entity.type
_entity.pdbx_description
1 polymer ?
#
loop_
_entity_poly.entity_id
_entity_poly.type
_entity_poly.pdbx_seq_one_letter_code
_entity_poly.pdbx_strand_id
1 'polypeptide(L)'
;MPIDKQTERTQPRLNVVTTAAEQPLSILLVDSDETSFHKARHILKGLPIASLKFATDTKAASDMAAAEHFDLVVVDPVVPGGFDLLKEIKDKYRWVATLVATANQTPSFMRQAVKCRIDGLLFRPMTSEEFVEQVLLLARAVNVRRQRQQKRVLAIGAHPDDVEIGCGGTLARHRAKGDVLNILTLSRGAAGGDVNVRMAEAYRAADLLGAKLHLANLRDTHISEGGKTIEIIETAVREVRPTHVYTHCSEDTHQDHRAAHAASLVATRDVPNVYCYQSPSSTVDFSPQRFVDITPFIKQKVKAIDAYHSQVERMESIQNDLIVATARYWGRFAGHVLAEPLKVIRERTGDISRAPEDEQSASNPMLAANQE
;
A
#
# COMPACT_ATOMS: atom_id res chain seq x y z
N MET A 1 23.83 28.00 -57.37
CA MET A 1 24.43 26.72 -56.91
C MET A 1 25.91 26.98 -56.63
N PRO A 2 26.53 26.39 -55.59
CA PRO A 2 25.96 25.69 -54.44
C PRO A 2 26.43 26.26 -53.07
N ILE A 3 25.53 26.49 -52.12
CA ILE A 3 25.02 25.60 -51.04
C ILE A 3 25.79 25.80 -49.72
N ASP A 4 25.11 26.58 -48.89
CA ASP A 4 25.25 26.78 -47.45
C ASP A 4 24.97 25.46 -46.68
N LYS A 5 25.79 25.14 -45.68
CA LYS A 5 25.54 24.07 -44.70
C LYS A 5 26.06 24.51 -43.34
N GLN A 6 25.27 25.33 -42.65
CA GLN A 6 25.35 25.44 -41.20
C GLN A 6 24.65 24.23 -40.58
N THR A 7 25.42 23.41 -39.89
CA THR A 7 25.00 22.26 -39.10
C THR A 7 24.21 22.73 -37.88
N GLU A 8 22.89 22.55 -37.91
CA GLU A 8 22.02 22.64 -36.74
C GLU A 8 22.47 21.62 -35.69
N ARG A 9 22.92 22.12 -34.53
CA ARG A 9 23.09 21.31 -33.32
C ARG A 9 21.70 20.93 -32.80
N THR A 10 21.23 19.75 -33.17
CA THR A 10 20.06 19.11 -32.57
C THR A 10 20.31 18.88 -31.08
N GLN A 11 19.59 19.62 -30.23
CA GLN A 11 19.49 19.33 -28.80
C GLN A 11 18.99 17.89 -28.59
N PRO A 12 19.50 17.15 -27.60
CA PRO A 12 19.05 15.79 -27.33
C PRO A 12 17.58 15.86 -26.87
N ARG A 13 16.68 15.43 -27.75
CA ARG A 13 15.28 15.16 -27.38
C ARG A 13 15.31 14.10 -26.29
N LEU A 14 14.67 14.38 -25.15
CA LEU A 14 14.43 13.38 -24.12
C LEU A 14 13.84 12.15 -24.81
N ASN A 15 14.60 11.06 -24.83
CA ASN A 15 14.10 9.77 -25.23
C ASN A 15 12.91 9.47 -24.31
N VAL A 16 11.71 9.46 -24.88
CA VAL A 16 10.52 8.91 -24.25
C VAL A 16 10.82 7.43 -24.06
N VAL A 17 11.30 7.10 -22.86
CA VAL A 17 11.48 5.71 -22.42
C VAL A 17 10.08 5.11 -22.37
N THR A 18 9.71 4.44 -23.45
CA THR A 18 8.56 3.57 -23.55
C THR A 18 8.82 2.33 -22.68
N THR A 19 8.35 2.34 -21.43
CA THR A 19 8.30 1.11 -20.63
C THR A 19 7.02 0.99 -19.80
N ALA A 20 6.42 -0.19 -19.98
CA ALA A 20 5.54 -0.94 -19.07
C ALA A 20 4.10 -0.45 -18.85
N ALA A 21 3.17 -1.17 -19.52
CA ALA A 21 1.76 -1.41 -19.17
C ALA A 21 1.09 -0.28 -18.36
N GLU A 22 0.84 0.86 -19.00
CA GLU A 22 0.11 1.97 -18.39
C GLU A 22 -1.35 1.51 -18.18
N GLN A 23 -1.72 1.16 -16.94
CA GLN A 23 -3.12 1.11 -16.57
C GLN A 23 -3.76 2.47 -16.91
N PRO A 24 -4.98 2.49 -17.45
CA PRO A 24 -5.62 3.74 -17.83
C PRO A 24 -5.81 4.61 -16.58
N LEU A 25 -5.22 5.80 -16.59
CA LEU A 25 -5.33 6.82 -15.56
C LEU A 25 -6.80 7.16 -15.32
N SER A 26 -7.22 7.31 -14.07
CA SER A 26 -8.58 7.75 -13.77
C SER A 26 -8.57 9.20 -13.30
N ILE A 27 -9.27 10.07 -14.03
CA ILE A 27 -9.27 11.51 -13.79
C ILE A 27 -10.70 11.97 -13.53
N LEU A 28 -10.89 12.73 -12.45
CA LEU A 28 -12.13 13.43 -12.16
C LEU A 28 -11.95 14.92 -12.45
N LEU A 29 -12.81 15.49 -13.28
CA LEU A 29 -12.82 16.91 -13.57
C LEU A 29 -14.07 17.57 -12.99
N VAL A 30 -13.85 18.62 -12.22
CA VAL A 30 -14.88 19.35 -11.47
C VAL A 30 -14.91 20.79 -11.97
N ASP A 31 -15.97 21.14 -12.68
CA ASP A 31 -16.19 22.48 -13.25
C ASP A 31 -17.69 22.75 -13.32
N SER A 32 -18.12 24.00 -13.10
CA SER A 32 -19.51 24.39 -13.32
C SER A 32 -19.85 24.60 -14.80
N ASP A 33 -18.86 24.76 -15.67
CA ASP A 33 -19.03 25.00 -17.10
C ASP A 33 -18.98 23.71 -17.94
N GLU A 34 -20.15 23.25 -18.39
CA GLU A 34 -20.25 22.06 -19.25
C GLU A 34 -19.51 22.17 -20.59
N THR A 35 -19.31 23.39 -21.09
CA THR A 35 -18.63 23.64 -22.37
C THR A 35 -17.12 23.35 -22.27
N SER A 36 -16.53 23.62 -21.11
CA SER A 36 -15.15 23.27 -20.79
C SER A 36 -14.95 21.74 -20.73
N PHE A 37 -15.98 20.98 -20.31
CA PHE A 37 -15.95 19.50 -20.34
C PHE A 37 -15.86 18.93 -21.74
N HIS A 38 -16.64 19.47 -22.69
CA HIS A 38 -16.63 18.96 -24.06
C HIS A 38 -15.26 19.13 -24.72
N LYS A 39 -14.57 20.24 -24.45
CA LYS A 39 -13.20 20.48 -24.92
C LYS A 39 -12.23 19.49 -24.27
N ALA A 40 -12.21 19.41 -22.94
CA ALA A 40 -11.33 18.48 -22.21
C ALA A 40 -11.54 17.02 -22.64
N ARG A 41 -12.80 16.59 -22.81
CA ARG A 41 -13.15 15.26 -23.30
C ARG A 41 -12.65 15.02 -24.72
N HIS A 42 -12.78 16.00 -25.62
CA HIS A 42 -12.33 15.86 -26.99
C HIS A 42 -10.79 15.79 -27.09
N ILE A 43 -10.10 16.53 -26.23
CA ILE A 43 -8.64 16.54 -26.14
C ILE A 43 -8.13 15.20 -25.58
N LEU A 44 -8.77 14.69 -24.52
CA LEU A 44 -8.33 13.48 -23.82
C LEU A 44 -8.80 12.17 -24.50
N LYS A 45 -9.86 12.20 -25.33
CA LYS A 45 -10.29 11.04 -26.15
C LYS A 45 -9.22 10.53 -27.11
N GLY A 46 -8.22 11.34 -27.46
CA GLY A 46 -7.08 10.95 -28.30
C GLY A 46 -5.99 10.17 -27.55
N LEU A 47 -6.06 10.08 -26.22
CA LEU A 47 -5.08 9.38 -25.39
C LEU A 47 -5.66 8.03 -24.95
N PRO A 48 -5.06 6.88 -25.34
CA PRO A 48 -5.49 5.54 -24.92
C PRO A 48 -5.38 5.26 -23.40
N ILE A 49 -4.99 6.26 -22.63
CA ILE A 49 -4.33 6.14 -21.33
C ILE A 49 -5.14 6.74 -20.19
N ALA A 50 -6.35 7.28 -20.43
CA ALA A 50 -7.13 7.93 -19.37
C ALA A 50 -8.64 7.70 -19.48
N SER A 51 -9.24 7.22 -18.39
CA SER A 51 -10.68 7.31 -18.11
C SER A 51 -11.00 8.65 -17.47
N LEU A 52 -12.00 9.35 -18.00
CA LEU A 52 -12.34 10.70 -17.57
C LEU A 52 -13.79 10.75 -17.10
N LYS A 53 -13.98 11.27 -15.88
CA LYS A 53 -15.29 11.52 -15.28
C LYS A 53 -15.45 12.98 -14.93
N PHE A 54 -16.71 13.39 -14.83
CA PHE A 54 -17.09 14.79 -14.70
C PHE A 54 -18.09 14.95 -13.56
N ALA A 55 -17.90 16.01 -12.78
CA ALA A 55 -18.86 16.47 -11.79
C ALA A 55 -19.08 17.98 -11.98
N THR A 56 -20.34 18.40 -12.00
CA THR A 56 -20.74 19.80 -12.14
C THR A 56 -20.75 20.56 -10.81
N ASP A 57 -20.72 19.83 -9.70
CA ASP A 57 -20.71 20.37 -8.35
C ASP A 57 -19.82 19.55 -7.42
N THR A 58 -19.52 20.13 -6.26
CA THR A 58 -18.61 19.54 -5.27
C THR A 58 -19.18 18.32 -4.57
N LYS A 59 -20.51 18.21 -4.45
CA LYS A 59 -21.15 17.06 -3.81
C LYS A 59 -21.05 15.83 -4.71
N ALA A 60 -21.40 15.97 -5.99
CA ALA A 60 -21.23 14.92 -6.98
C ALA A 60 -19.76 14.47 -7.09
N ALA A 61 -18.82 15.41 -7.00
CA ALA A 61 -17.39 15.10 -6.99
C ALA A 61 -16.98 14.27 -5.76
N SER A 62 -17.43 14.64 -4.56
CA SER A 62 -17.14 13.88 -3.33
C SER A 62 -17.78 12.49 -3.36
N ASP A 63 -19.01 12.36 -3.86
CA ASP A 63 -19.70 11.08 -4.01
C ASP A 63 -18.97 10.15 -5.00
N MET A 64 -18.52 10.69 -6.13
CA MET A 64 -17.69 9.94 -7.09
C MET A 64 -16.36 9.51 -6.48
N ALA A 65 -15.64 10.43 -5.82
CA ALA A 65 -14.36 10.13 -5.20
C ALA A 65 -14.47 9.08 -4.07
N ALA A 66 -15.65 8.95 -3.44
CA ALA A 66 -15.93 7.90 -2.47
C ALA A 66 -16.27 6.55 -3.11
N ALA A 67 -16.91 6.56 -4.29
CA ALA A 67 -17.36 5.36 -4.98
C ALA A 67 -16.25 4.64 -5.77
N GLU A 68 -15.27 5.39 -6.27
CA GLU A 68 -14.22 4.84 -7.13
C GLU A 68 -12.86 5.52 -6.93
N HIS A 69 -11.82 4.89 -7.51
CA HIS A 69 -10.47 5.38 -7.41
C HIS A 69 -10.13 6.36 -8.54
N PHE A 70 -9.60 7.53 -8.17
CA PHE A 70 -9.00 8.49 -9.09
C PHE A 70 -7.51 8.66 -8.84
N ASP A 71 -6.73 8.91 -9.88
CA ASP A 71 -5.31 9.28 -9.79
C ASP A 71 -5.12 10.80 -9.65
N LEU A 72 -6.03 11.56 -10.28
CA LEU A 72 -5.99 13.03 -10.33
C LEU A 72 -7.41 13.60 -10.27
N VAL A 73 -7.59 14.62 -9.44
CA VAL A 73 -8.79 15.47 -9.42
C VAL A 73 -8.40 16.86 -9.92
N VAL A 74 -9.05 17.31 -10.99
CA VAL A 74 -8.91 18.65 -11.55
C VAL A 74 -10.12 19.47 -11.11
N VAL A 75 -9.90 20.61 -10.48
CA VAL A 75 -10.98 21.48 -9.97
C VAL A 75 -10.76 22.91 -10.45
N ASP A 76 -11.81 23.58 -10.93
CA ASP A 76 -11.86 25.04 -10.88
C ASP A 76 -12.54 25.47 -9.57
N PRO A 77 -11.79 25.96 -8.55
CA PRO A 77 -12.33 26.24 -7.22
C PRO A 77 -13.32 27.40 -7.17
N VAL A 78 -13.61 28.03 -8.32
CA VAL A 78 -14.74 28.97 -8.47
C VAL A 78 -16.07 28.26 -8.23
N VAL A 79 -16.16 26.93 -8.44
CA VAL A 79 -17.34 26.16 -8.04
C VAL A 79 -17.59 26.31 -6.52
N PRO A 80 -18.85 26.45 -6.08
CA PRO A 80 -19.17 26.58 -4.67
C PRO A 80 -18.59 25.42 -3.83
N GLY A 81 -17.77 25.76 -2.84
CA GLY A 81 -17.08 24.79 -1.97
C GLY A 81 -15.84 24.12 -2.59
N GLY A 82 -15.32 24.60 -3.72
CA GLY A 82 -14.21 23.95 -4.43
C GLY A 82 -12.94 23.78 -3.60
N PHE A 83 -12.59 24.75 -2.74
CA PHE A 83 -11.46 24.61 -1.82
C PHE A 83 -11.70 23.61 -0.68
N ASP A 84 -12.95 23.47 -0.23
CA ASP A 84 -13.32 22.48 0.78
C ASP A 84 -13.23 21.06 0.20
N LEU A 85 -13.66 20.88 -1.05
CA LEU A 85 -13.45 19.63 -1.80
C LEU A 85 -11.96 19.30 -1.92
N LEU A 86 -11.12 20.25 -2.35
CA LEU A 86 -9.67 20.02 -2.45
C LEU A 86 -9.06 19.56 -1.13
N LYS A 87 -9.48 20.20 -0.02
CA LYS A 87 -9.04 19.82 1.32
C LYS A 87 -9.54 18.42 1.70
N GLU A 88 -10.81 18.11 1.45
CA GLU A 88 -11.38 16.78 1.67
C GLU A 88 -10.59 15.70 0.92
N ILE A 89 -10.29 15.93 -0.37
CA ILE A 89 -9.55 14.98 -1.19
C ILE A 89 -8.16 14.72 -0.60
N LYS A 90 -7.45 15.77 -0.19
CA LYS A 90 -6.11 15.65 0.41
C LYS A 90 -6.11 14.93 1.75
N ASP A 91 -7.14 15.14 2.56
CA ASP A 91 -7.26 14.56 3.89
C ASP A 91 -7.67 13.07 3.82
N LYS A 92 -8.57 12.71 2.90
CA LYS A 92 -9.11 11.34 2.77
C LYS A 92 -8.35 10.45 1.79
N TYR A 93 -7.87 11.00 0.67
CA TYR A 93 -7.34 10.23 -0.45
C TYR A 93 -5.87 10.57 -0.72
N ARG A 94 -4.98 9.98 0.08
CA ARG A 94 -3.54 10.29 0.13
C ARG A 94 -2.79 10.22 -1.22
N TRP A 95 -3.23 9.38 -2.15
CA TRP A 95 -2.60 9.22 -3.49
C TRP A 95 -3.42 9.83 -4.62
N VAL A 96 -4.33 10.75 -4.33
CA VAL A 96 -5.01 11.52 -5.36
C VAL A 96 -4.24 12.83 -5.56
N ALA A 97 -3.74 13.08 -6.77
CA ALA A 97 -3.23 14.40 -7.11
C ALA A 97 -4.39 15.40 -7.23
N THR A 98 -4.07 16.66 -7.00
CA THR A 98 -5.01 17.78 -7.13
C THR A 98 -4.41 18.84 -8.03
N LEU A 99 -5.14 19.16 -9.10
CA LEU A 99 -4.79 20.21 -10.05
C LEU A 99 -5.87 21.29 -10.01
N VAL A 100 -5.47 22.53 -9.76
CA VAL A 100 -6.36 23.69 -9.90
C VAL A 100 -6.26 24.22 -11.32
N ALA A 101 -7.38 24.37 -12.02
CA ALA A 101 -7.42 24.92 -13.38
C ALA A 101 -8.43 26.08 -13.44
N THR A 102 -7.96 27.32 -13.27
CA THR A 102 -8.81 28.48 -13.00
C THR A 102 -8.45 29.71 -13.83
N ALA A 103 -9.41 30.62 -14.06
CA ALA A 103 -9.13 31.97 -14.56
C ALA A 103 -8.74 32.97 -13.45
N ASN A 104 -8.94 32.61 -12.17
CA ASN A 104 -8.72 33.52 -11.04
C ASN A 104 -7.24 33.58 -10.63
N GLN A 105 -6.61 34.74 -10.80
CA GLN A 105 -5.19 34.97 -10.47
C GLN A 105 -4.99 35.86 -9.22
N THR A 106 -6.04 36.07 -8.43
CA THR A 106 -5.94 36.98 -7.28
C THR A 106 -5.00 36.42 -6.19
N PRO A 107 -4.22 37.27 -5.48
CA PRO A 107 -3.34 36.80 -4.42
C PRO A 107 -4.05 36.06 -3.27
N SER A 108 -5.31 36.42 -2.97
CA SER A 108 -6.13 35.73 -1.97
C SER A 108 -6.43 34.30 -2.39
N PHE A 109 -6.83 34.09 -3.64
CA PHE A 109 -7.07 32.78 -4.22
C PHE A 109 -5.82 31.91 -4.17
N MET A 110 -4.67 32.46 -4.60
CA MET A 110 -3.39 31.76 -4.59
C MET A 110 -2.97 31.31 -3.19
N ARG A 111 -3.13 32.17 -2.18
CA ARG A 111 -2.87 31.80 -0.78
C ARG A 111 -3.76 30.65 -0.32
N GLN A 112 -5.02 30.61 -0.76
CA GLN A 112 -5.94 29.55 -0.40
C GLN A 112 -5.59 28.22 -1.09
N ALA A 113 -5.23 28.26 -2.38
CA ALA A 113 -4.74 27.09 -3.10
C ALA A 113 -3.51 26.46 -2.43
N VAL A 114 -2.53 27.28 -2.04
CA VAL A 114 -1.35 26.81 -1.29
C VAL A 114 -1.74 26.21 0.07
N LYS A 115 -2.70 26.80 0.80
CA LYS A 115 -3.19 26.25 2.07
C LYS A 115 -3.82 24.86 1.90
N CYS A 116 -4.46 24.59 0.76
CA CYS A 116 -5.00 23.28 0.42
C CYS A 116 -3.94 22.28 -0.06
N ARG A 117 -2.65 22.67 -0.15
CA ARG A 117 -1.52 21.81 -0.56
C ARG A 117 -1.71 21.19 -1.96
N ILE A 118 -2.27 21.95 -2.90
CA ILE A 118 -2.46 21.51 -4.27
C ILE A 118 -1.16 21.00 -4.90
N ASP A 119 -1.24 20.03 -5.81
CA ASP A 119 -0.05 19.46 -6.47
C ASP A 119 0.31 20.22 -7.75
N GLY A 120 -0.69 20.85 -8.39
CA GLY A 120 -0.46 21.69 -9.57
C GLY A 120 -1.50 22.78 -9.74
N LEU A 121 -1.13 23.78 -10.55
CA LEU A 121 -1.93 24.95 -10.87
C LEU A 121 -1.78 25.29 -12.35
N LEU A 122 -2.91 25.53 -13.02
CA LEU A 122 -3.01 26.02 -14.39
C LEU A 122 -3.94 27.23 -14.45
N PHE A 123 -3.54 28.22 -15.24
CA PHE A 123 -4.32 29.42 -15.47
C PHE A 123 -5.02 29.39 -16.82
N ARG A 124 -6.30 29.78 -16.86
CA ARG A 124 -7.06 29.97 -18.09
C ARG A 124 -6.81 31.38 -18.68
N PRO A 125 -6.79 31.54 -20.02
CA PRO A 125 -6.86 30.48 -21.02
C PRO A 125 -5.55 29.69 -21.09
N MET A 126 -5.65 28.37 -21.27
CA MET A 126 -4.53 27.46 -21.47
C MET A 126 -4.75 26.68 -22.77
N THR A 127 -3.68 26.21 -23.40
CA THR A 127 -3.79 25.33 -24.55
C THR A 127 -4.17 23.91 -24.13
N SER A 128 -4.71 23.15 -25.08
CA SER A 128 -4.98 21.73 -24.90
C SER A 128 -3.73 20.94 -24.53
N GLU A 129 -2.59 21.33 -25.12
CA GLU A 129 -1.29 20.70 -24.92
C GLU A 129 -0.78 20.94 -23.50
N GLU A 130 -0.83 22.19 -23.01
CA GLU A 130 -0.44 22.56 -21.64
C GLU A 130 -1.27 21.80 -20.60
N PHE A 131 -2.59 21.70 -20.83
CA PHE A 131 -3.48 20.96 -19.94
C PHE A 131 -3.12 19.47 -19.87
N VAL A 132 -2.94 18.84 -21.03
CA VAL A 132 -2.58 17.41 -21.12
C VAL A 132 -1.23 17.15 -20.48
N GLU A 133 -0.23 17.98 -20.75
CA GLU A 133 1.13 17.81 -20.22
C GLU A 133 1.12 17.83 -18.69
N GLN A 134 0.46 18.82 -18.08
CA GLN A 134 0.37 18.92 -16.62
C GLN A 134 -0.40 17.75 -16.00
N VAL A 135 -1.52 17.34 -16.61
CA VAL A 135 -2.30 16.19 -16.15
C VAL A 135 -1.44 14.92 -16.15
N LEU A 136 -0.73 14.64 -17.24
CA LEU A 136 0.13 13.46 -17.35
C LEU A 136 1.31 13.53 -16.38
N LEU A 137 1.94 14.69 -16.22
CA LEU A 137 3.04 14.90 -15.29
C LEU A 137 2.62 14.59 -13.85
N LEU A 138 1.52 15.19 -13.39
CA LEU A 138 1.03 15.01 -12.01
C LEU A 138 0.58 13.57 -11.75
N ALA A 139 -0.18 12.98 -12.69
CA ALA A 139 -0.65 11.61 -12.55
C ALA A 139 0.52 10.62 -12.49
N ARG A 140 1.55 10.80 -13.33
CA ARG A 140 2.78 9.97 -13.29
C ARG A 140 3.57 10.18 -11.99
N ALA A 141 3.75 11.43 -11.56
CA ALA A 141 4.47 11.73 -10.32
C ALA A 141 3.80 11.10 -9.09
N VAL A 142 2.47 11.14 -9.03
CA VAL A 142 1.70 10.48 -7.98
C VAL A 142 1.80 8.97 -8.04
N ASN A 143 1.71 8.37 -9.24
CA ASN A 143 1.88 6.93 -9.40
C ASN A 143 3.28 6.46 -8.94
N VAL A 144 4.34 7.16 -9.31
CA VAL A 144 5.69 6.86 -8.84
C VAL A 144 5.79 7.00 -7.32
N ARG A 145 5.24 8.08 -6.75
CA ARG A 145 5.23 8.28 -5.29
C ARG A 145 4.45 7.17 -4.57
N ARG A 146 3.30 6.78 -5.11
CA ARG A 146 2.48 5.68 -4.60
C ARG A 146 3.27 4.39 -4.65
N GLN A 147 3.85 4.02 -5.79
CA GLN A 147 4.64 2.78 -5.90
C GLN A 147 5.83 2.73 -4.95
N ARG A 148 6.48 3.86 -4.70
CA ARG A 148 7.59 3.96 -3.73
C ARG A 148 7.13 3.85 -2.27
N GLN A 149 6.00 4.47 -1.92
CA GLN A 149 5.54 4.55 -0.52
C GLN A 149 4.59 3.44 -0.11
N GLN A 150 3.84 2.87 -1.05
CA GLN A 150 2.85 1.83 -0.81
C GLN A 150 3.57 0.54 -0.43
N LYS A 151 3.25 0.03 0.74
CA LYS A 151 3.83 -1.21 1.24
C LYS A 151 3.10 -2.39 0.62
N ARG A 152 3.85 -3.47 0.42
CA ARG A 152 3.31 -4.78 0.07
C ARG A 152 3.53 -5.67 1.28
N VAL A 153 2.45 -6.08 1.90
CA VAL A 153 2.45 -6.82 3.16
C VAL A 153 2.13 -8.27 2.86
N LEU A 154 2.93 -9.17 3.44
CA LEU A 154 2.66 -10.61 3.48
C LEU A 154 2.60 -11.04 4.95
N ALA A 155 1.43 -11.42 5.44
CA ALA A 155 1.27 -12.03 6.75
C ALA A 155 1.19 -13.55 6.60
N ILE A 156 1.96 -14.28 7.39
CA ILE A 156 2.11 -15.73 7.30
C ILE A 156 1.55 -16.34 8.59
N GLY A 157 0.63 -17.28 8.45
CA GLY A 157 0.06 -18.09 9.53
C GLY A 157 0.23 -19.57 9.25
N ALA A 158 0.29 -20.38 10.30
CA ALA A 158 0.32 -21.83 10.17
C ALA A 158 -1.10 -22.36 9.90
N HIS A 159 -2.09 -21.78 10.57
CA HIS A 159 -3.49 -22.18 10.53
C HIS A 159 -4.41 -21.00 10.19
N PRO A 160 -5.64 -21.27 9.71
CA PRO A 160 -6.62 -20.23 9.48
C PRO A 160 -7.14 -19.65 10.80
N ASP A 161 -6.75 -18.40 11.12
CA ASP A 161 -7.09 -17.55 12.30
C ASP A 161 -5.83 -16.87 12.90
N ASP A 162 -4.66 -17.50 12.79
CA ASP A 162 -3.39 -17.05 13.39
C ASP A 162 -3.07 -15.58 13.10
N VAL A 163 -3.20 -15.18 11.83
CA VAL A 163 -2.81 -13.85 11.36
C VAL A 163 -3.78 -12.79 11.86
N GLU A 164 -5.06 -13.08 11.82
CA GLU A 164 -6.13 -12.20 12.27
C GLU A 164 -6.03 -11.93 13.77
N ILE A 165 -5.74 -12.98 14.54
CA ILE A 165 -5.49 -12.89 15.99
C ILE A 165 -4.19 -12.11 16.25
N GLY A 166 -3.11 -12.46 15.58
CA GLY A 166 -1.78 -11.92 15.89
C GLY A 166 -1.58 -10.48 15.43
N CYS A 167 -2.02 -10.14 14.22
CA CYS A 167 -1.76 -8.83 13.62
C CYS A 167 -2.93 -8.25 12.79
N GLY A 168 -4.16 -8.73 12.96
CA GLY A 168 -5.32 -8.25 12.20
C GLY A 168 -5.58 -6.75 12.32
N GLY A 169 -5.31 -6.13 13.47
CA GLY A 169 -5.43 -4.68 13.65
C GLY A 169 -4.35 -3.91 12.88
N THR A 170 -3.12 -4.43 12.86
CA THR A 170 -2.00 -3.92 12.07
C THR A 170 -2.29 -4.03 10.59
N LEU A 171 -2.87 -5.14 10.13
CA LEU A 171 -3.33 -5.30 8.74
C LEU A 171 -4.42 -4.29 8.39
N ALA A 172 -5.45 -4.12 9.22
CA ALA A 172 -6.48 -3.11 9.00
C ALA A 172 -5.89 -1.69 8.92
N ARG A 173 -4.87 -1.39 9.74
CA ARG A 173 -4.12 -0.12 9.66
C ARG A 173 -3.36 0.03 8.34
N HIS A 174 -2.73 -1.03 7.85
CA HIS A 174 -2.09 -1.03 6.53
C HIS A 174 -3.12 -0.83 5.41
N ARG A 175 -4.29 -1.48 5.48
CA ARG A 175 -5.38 -1.29 4.51
C ARG A 175 -5.89 0.13 4.47
N ALA A 176 -6.04 0.78 5.63
CA ALA A 176 -6.44 2.18 5.74
C ALA A 176 -5.37 3.14 5.18
N LYS A 177 -4.09 2.73 5.26
CA LYS A 177 -2.98 3.35 4.54
C LYS A 177 -2.83 2.85 3.11
N GLY A 178 -3.82 2.14 2.57
CA GLY A 178 -3.88 1.64 1.18
C GLY A 178 -2.68 0.83 0.74
N ASP A 179 -1.99 0.19 1.69
CA ASP A 179 -0.99 -0.82 1.42
C ASP A 179 -1.67 -2.07 0.85
N VAL A 180 -0.93 -2.86 0.07
CA VAL A 180 -1.43 -4.11 -0.52
C VAL A 180 -1.24 -5.24 0.47
N LEU A 181 -2.30 -5.97 0.79
CA LEU A 181 -2.29 -7.02 1.80
C LEU A 181 -2.41 -8.41 1.18
N ASN A 182 -1.54 -9.32 1.62
CA ASN A 182 -1.60 -10.74 1.32
C ASN A 182 -1.49 -11.52 2.62
N ILE A 183 -2.29 -12.57 2.74
CA ILE A 183 -2.21 -13.54 3.84
C ILE A 183 -1.83 -14.89 3.22
N LEU A 184 -0.81 -15.54 3.76
CA LEU A 184 -0.44 -16.91 3.45
C LEU A 184 -0.75 -17.78 4.67
N THR A 185 -1.62 -18.77 4.48
CA THR A 185 -1.89 -19.78 5.51
C THR A 185 -1.35 -21.12 5.05
N LEU A 186 -0.48 -21.73 5.86
CA LEU A 186 0.32 -22.90 5.47
C LEU A 186 -0.47 -24.21 5.46
N SER A 187 -1.45 -24.35 6.34
CA SER A 187 -2.39 -25.49 6.39
C SER A 187 -3.84 -25.03 6.21
N ARG A 188 -4.74 -26.01 6.06
CA ARG A 188 -6.19 -25.76 5.98
C ARG A 188 -6.91 -26.02 7.30
N GLY A 189 -6.17 -26.28 8.37
CA GLY A 189 -6.74 -26.36 9.71
C GLY A 189 -7.55 -27.63 10.02
N ALA A 190 -7.26 -28.76 9.37
CA ALA A 190 -8.03 -30.00 9.50
C ALA A 190 -8.11 -30.59 10.93
N ALA A 191 -7.18 -30.27 11.82
CA ALA A 191 -7.23 -30.68 13.22
C ALA A 191 -8.14 -29.78 14.08
N GLY A 192 -8.47 -28.59 13.57
CA GLY A 192 -9.33 -27.62 14.24
C GLY A 192 -10.81 -27.70 13.87
N GLY A 193 -11.23 -28.62 13.00
CA GLY A 193 -12.62 -28.79 12.59
C GLY A 193 -12.76 -29.15 11.12
N ASP A 194 -13.97 -28.98 10.57
CA ASP A 194 -14.23 -29.21 9.16
C ASP A 194 -13.41 -28.26 8.28
N VAL A 195 -12.60 -28.83 7.38
CA VAL A 195 -11.69 -28.10 6.50
C VAL A 195 -12.41 -27.10 5.60
N ASN A 196 -13.58 -27.47 5.06
CA ASN A 196 -14.32 -26.60 4.16
C ASN A 196 -14.89 -25.39 4.92
N VAL A 197 -15.37 -25.62 6.14
CA VAL A 197 -15.81 -24.53 7.03
C VAL A 197 -14.65 -23.59 7.33
N ARG A 198 -13.52 -24.12 7.81
CA ARG A 198 -12.34 -23.29 8.14
C ARG A 198 -11.80 -22.50 6.95
N MET A 199 -11.78 -23.09 5.75
CA MET A 199 -11.38 -22.38 4.54
C MET A 199 -12.36 -21.23 4.21
N ALA A 200 -13.67 -21.48 4.29
CA ALA A 200 -14.68 -20.47 4.02
C ALA A 200 -14.61 -19.30 5.01
N GLU A 201 -14.37 -19.59 6.30
CA GLU A 201 -14.13 -18.60 7.34
C GLU A 201 -12.87 -17.77 7.04
N ALA A 202 -11.77 -18.42 6.63
CA ALA A 202 -10.54 -17.75 6.25
C ALA A 202 -10.69 -16.78 5.08
N TYR A 203 -11.40 -17.21 4.02
CA TYR A 203 -11.70 -16.32 2.89
C TYR A 203 -12.53 -15.11 3.32
N ARG A 204 -13.52 -15.31 4.19
CA ARG A 204 -14.34 -14.22 4.73
C ARG A 204 -13.51 -13.25 5.58
N ALA A 205 -12.64 -13.76 6.44
CA ALA A 205 -11.79 -12.93 7.29
C ALA A 205 -10.79 -12.10 6.46
N ALA A 206 -10.17 -12.72 5.45
CA ALA A 206 -9.28 -12.02 4.53
C ALA A 206 -10.01 -10.91 3.75
N ASP A 207 -11.23 -11.16 3.27
CA ASP A 207 -12.06 -10.16 2.58
C ASP A 207 -12.40 -8.97 3.50
N LEU A 208 -12.77 -9.24 4.76
CA LEU A 208 -13.03 -8.20 5.76
C LEU A 208 -11.81 -7.29 6.03
N LEU A 209 -10.59 -7.85 5.95
CA LEU A 209 -9.34 -7.10 6.06
C LEU A 209 -8.92 -6.45 4.74
N GLY A 210 -9.56 -6.78 3.62
CA GLY A 210 -9.17 -6.36 2.28
C GLY A 210 -7.84 -6.97 1.83
N ALA A 211 -7.59 -8.22 2.21
CA ALA A 211 -6.39 -8.98 1.90
C ALA A 211 -6.65 -10.10 0.90
N LYS A 212 -5.66 -10.39 0.04
CA LYS A 212 -5.68 -11.59 -0.80
C LYS A 212 -5.18 -12.79 0.00
N LEU A 213 -6.02 -13.82 0.14
CA LEU A 213 -5.66 -15.07 0.80
C LEU A 213 -4.98 -16.05 -0.16
N HIS A 214 -3.87 -16.63 0.30
CA HIS A 214 -3.16 -17.75 -0.31
C HIS A 214 -3.21 -18.93 0.66
N LEU A 215 -3.90 -20.01 0.28
CA LEU A 215 -4.04 -21.20 1.11
C LEU A 215 -3.16 -22.33 0.56
N ALA A 216 -2.16 -22.71 1.33
CA ALA A 216 -1.40 -23.92 1.07
C ALA A 216 -2.15 -25.17 1.61
N ASN A 217 -1.51 -26.32 1.49
CA ASN A 217 -2.09 -27.60 1.88
C ASN A 217 -1.05 -28.48 2.59
N LEU A 218 -0.30 -27.88 3.53
CA LEU A 218 0.50 -28.67 4.46
C LEU A 218 -0.43 -29.39 5.43
N ARG A 219 0.03 -30.56 5.91
CA ARG A 219 -0.70 -31.35 6.88
C ARG A 219 -0.67 -30.61 8.22
N ASP A 220 -1.86 -30.28 8.71
CA ASP A 220 -2.06 -29.65 10.01
C ASP A 220 -1.40 -30.49 11.12
N THR A 221 -0.88 -29.81 12.14
CA THR A 221 -0.07 -30.33 13.25
C THR A 221 1.23 -31.03 12.86
N HIS A 222 1.65 -30.93 11.59
CA HIS A 222 2.83 -31.59 11.02
C HIS A 222 3.61 -30.67 10.06
N ILE A 223 3.48 -29.35 10.20
CA ILE A 223 4.27 -28.38 9.43
C ILE A 223 5.73 -28.50 9.88
N SER A 224 6.63 -28.76 8.93
CA SER A 224 8.06 -28.80 9.20
C SER A 224 8.70 -27.44 8.96
N GLU A 225 9.82 -27.17 9.62
CA GLU A 225 10.64 -25.97 9.38
C GLU A 225 11.46 -26.05 8.08
N GLY A 226 11.41 -27.19 7.37
CA GLY A 226 12.29 -27.53 6.25
C GLY A 226 11.75 -27.20 4.85
N GLY A 227 12.40 -27.79 3.84
CA GLY A 227 12.33 -27.41 2.43
C GLY A 227 10.94 -27.11 1.88
N LYS A 228 9.96 -28.01 2.05
CA LYS A 228 8.60 -27.81 1.50
C LYS A 228 7.91 -26.55 2.03
N THR A 229 8.05 -26.26 3.33
CA THR A 229 7.46 -25.05 3.94
C THR A 229 8.17 -23.80 3.44
N ILE A 230 9.51 -23.84 3.36
CA ILE A 230 10.32 -22.75 2.81
C ILE A 230 9.94 -22.47 1.36
N GLU A 231 9.83 -23.49 0.50
CA GLU A 231 9.47 -23.35 -0.92
C GLU A 231 8.10 -22.70 -1.13
N ILE A 232 7.11 -23.04 -0.30
CA ILE A 232 5.78 -22.43 -0.32
C ILE A 232 5.89 -20.94 0.01
N ILE A 233 6.59 -20.61 1.10
CA ILE A 233 6.75 -19.22 1.53
C ILE A 233 7.54 -18.41 0.49
N GLU A 234 8.63 -18.97 -0.05
CA GLU A 234 9.42 -18.31 -1.10
C GLU A 234 8.60 -18.05 -2.37
N THR A 235 7.70 -18.96 -2.73
CA THR A 235 6.78 -18.75 -3.86
C THR A 235 5.89 -17.55 -3.60
N ALA A 236 5.27 -17.46 -2.41
CA ALA A 236 4.49 -16.29 -2.03
C ALA A 236 5.34 -15.01 -1.98
N VAL A 237 6.58 -15.07 -1.50
CA VAL A 237 7.52 -13.93 -1.48
C VAL A 237 7.85 -13.46 -2.90
N ARG A 238 8.09 -14.38 -3.84
CA ARG A 238 8.36 -14.03 -5.25
C ARG A 238 7.15 -13.39 -5.93
N GLU A 239 5.95 -13.90 -5.67
CA GLU A 239 4.70 -13.38 -6.24
C GLU A 239 4.33 -12.01 -5.66
N VAL A 240 4.40 -11.86 -4.34
CA VAL A 240 3.97 -10.65 -3.63
C VAL A 240 5.05 -9.57 -3.65
N ARG A 241 6.34 -9.95 -3.72
CA ARG A 241 7.51 -9.08 -3.53
C ARG A 241 7.35 -8.18 -2.30
N PRO A 242 7.10 -8.76 -1.10
CA PRO A 242 6.70 -8.01 0.08
C PRO A 242 7.80 -7.04 0.53
N THR A 243 7.40 -5.88 1.01
CA THR A 243 8.27 -4.97 1.75
C THR A 243 8.19 -5.19 3.26
N HIS A 244 7.10 -5.82 3.72
CA HIS A 244 6.85 -6.14 5.13
C HIS A 244 6.33 -7.57 5.23
N VAL A 245 6.89 -8.34 6.15
CA VAL A 245 6.38 -9.66 6.54
C VAL A 245 6.00 -9.68 8.01
N TYR A 246 4.86 -10.30 8.30
CA TYR A 246 4.41 -10.65 9.65
C TYR A 246 4.32 -12.16 9.75
N THR A 247 4.91 -12.77 10.77
CA THR A 247 4.88 -14.23 10.96
C THR A 247 4.83 -14.60 12.45
N HIS A 248 4.77 -15.89 12.76
CA HIS A 248 4.86 -16.42 14.12
C HIS A 248 6.19 -16.07 14.81
N CYS A 249 6.27 -16.28 16.12
CA CYS A 249 7.52 -16.14 16.89
C CYS A 249 8.07 -17.50 17.37
N SER A 250 9.34 -17.53 17.77
CA SER A 250 9.98 -18.73 18.34
C SER A 250 9.48 -19.09 19.75
N GLU A 251 9.05 -18.09 20.53
CA GLU A 251 8.52 -18.23 21.88
C GLU A 251 7.05 -18.69 21.86
N ASP A 252 6.78 -19.82 21.22
CA ASP A 252 5.44 -20.37 21.04
C ASP A 252 5.41 -21.85 21.44
N THR A 253 4.37 -22.28 22.15
CA THR A 253 4.20 -23.68 22.58
C THR A 253 3.76 -24.61 21.43
N HIS A 254 3.11 -24.08 20.39
CA HIS A 254 2.65 -24.84 19.24
C HIS A 254 3.78 -25.11 18.25
N GLN A 255 4.02 -26.39 17.91
CA GLN A 255 5.16 -26.77 17.08
C GLN A 255 5.07 -26.19 15.65
N ASP A 256 3.87 -26.20 15.05
CA ASP A 256 3.69 -25.62 13.69
C ASP A 256 3.99 -24.11 13.65
N HIS A 257 3.73 -23.37 14.73
CA HIS A 257 4.03 -21.94 14.79
C HIS A 257 5.54 -21.71 14.81
N ARG A 258 6.27 -22.49 15.62
CA ARG A 258 7.75 -22.47 15.63
C ARG A 258 8.34 -22.87 14.29
N ALA A 259 7.77 -23.90 13.64
CA ALA A 259 8.21 -24.35 12.32
C ALA A 259 7.95 -23.30 11.23
N ALA A 260 6.76 -22.69 11.23
CA ALA A 260 6.40 -21.60 10.34
C ALA A 260 7.29 -20.37 10.56
N HIS A 261 7.61 -20.05 11.82
CA HIS A 261 8.56 -19.00 12.17
C HIS A 261 9.93 -19.26 11.54
N ALA A 262 10.54 -20.42 11.83
CA ALA A 262 11.87 -20.78 11.32
C ALA A 262 11.92 -20.76 9.77
N ALA A 263 10.94 -21.39 9.11
CA ALA A 263 10.85 -21.39 7.66
C ALA A 263 10.66 -19.98 7.07
N SER A 264 9.85 -19.14 7.72
CA SER A 264 9.64 -17.74 7.31
C SER A 264 10.92 -16.94 7.35
N LEU A 265 11.77 -17.11 8.37
CA LEU A 265 13.02 -16.36 8.48
C LEU A 265 13.99 -16.68 7.34
N VAL A 266 14.05 -17.95 6.93
CA VAL A 266 14.87 -18.39 5.79
C VAL A 266 14.31 -17.83 4.48
N ALA A 267 13.02 -18.07 4.22
CA ALA A 267 12.36 -17.70 2.96
C ALA A 267 12.29 -16.17 2.74
N THR A 268 12.36 -15.38 3.81
CA THR A 268 12.21 -13.93 3.75
C THR A 268 13.53 -13.18 3.94
N ARG A 269 14.69 -13.84 3.85
CA ARG A 269 16.02 -13.22 4.10
C ARG A 269 16.27 -11.87 3.40
N ASP A 270 15.71 -11.68 2.22
CA ASP A 270 15.87 -10.47 1.39
C ASP A 270 14.76 -9.42 1.63
N VAL A 271 13.74 -9.74 2.43
CA VAL A 271 12.66 -8.82 2.78
C VAL A 271 13.17 -7.79 3.81
N PRO A 272 13.02 -6.48 3.58
CA PRO A 272 13.65 -5.47 4.43
C PRO A 272 13.05 -5.37 5.83
N ASN A 273 11.77 -5.69 6.00
CA ASN A 273 11.06 -5.58 7.27
C ASN A 273 10.35 -6.89 7.60
N VAL A 274 10.73 -7.54 8.69
CA VAL A 274 10.18 -8.81 9.16
C VAL A 274 9.90 -8.70 10.65
N TYR A 275 8.65 -8.99 11.02
CA TYR A 275 8.15 -8.89 12.39
C TYR A 275 7.47 -10.19 12.79
N CYS A 276 7.55 -10.52 14.08
CA CYS A 276 6.77 -11.60 14.65
C CYS A 276 5.61 -11.06 15.48
N TYR A 277 4.42 -11.63 15.31
CA TYR A 277 3.25 -11.32 16.11
C TYR A 277 3.12 -12.28 17.30
N GLN A 278 2.34 -11.85 18.30
CA GLN A 278 1.95 -12.70 19.42
C GLN A 278 0.73 -13.55 19.03
N SER A 279 0.84 -14.87 19.14
CA SER A 279 -0.27 -15.82 19.02
C SER A 279 -0.87 -16.14 20.40
N PRO A 280 -2.04 -16.79 20.48
CA PRO A 280 -2.58 -17.30 21.75
C PRO A 280 -1.68 -18.29 22.48
N SER A 281 -0.83 -19.02 21.76
CA SER A 281 0.07 -20.05 22.29
C SER A 281 1.49 -19.53 22.56
N SER A 282 1.72 -18.22 22.38
CA SER A 282 2.97 -17.56 22.74
C SER A 282 3.23 -17.62 24.24
N THR A 283 4.46 -17.89 24.64
CA THR A 283 4.85 -17.97 26.05
C THR A 283 5.01 -16.58 26.67
N VAL A 284 5.18 -16.54 27.98
CA VAL A 284 5.52 -15.31 28.72
C VAL A 284 6.90 -14.74 28.35
N ASP A 285 7.73 -15.50 27.65
CA ASP A 285 9.03 -15.05 27.15
C ASP A 285 8.91 -14.16 25.91
N PHE A 286 7.72 -14.07 25.31
CA PHE A 286 7.46 -13.16 24.19
C PHE A 286 7.74 -11.72 24.59
N SER A 287 8.83 -11.18 24.05
CA SER A 287 9.35 -9.85 24.35
C SER A 287 9.28 -8.95 23.11
N PRO A 288 8.21 -8.15 22.94
CA PRO A 288 8.03 -7.27 21.79
C PRO A 288 8.83 -5.96 21.91
N GLN A 289 9.31 -5.43 20.79
CA GLN A 289 10.01 -4.13 20.71
C GLN A 289 9.16 -3.04 20.04
N ARG A 290 8.09 -3.43 19.34
CA ARG A 290 7.24 -2.53 18.58
C ARG A 290 5.79 -2.70 19.01
N PHE A 291 5.10 -1.58 19.21
CA PHE A 291 3.68 -1.54 19.57
C PHE A 291 2.94 -0.74 18.51
N VAL A 292 2.05 -1.39 17.79
CA VAL A 292 1.27 -0.75 16.72
C VAL A 292 -0.04 -0.27 17.29
N ASP A 293 -0.30 1.05 17.24
CA ASP A 293 -1.61 1.60 17.60
C ASP A 293 -2.70 1.02 16.68
N ILE A 294 -3.60 0.24 17.29
CA ILE A 294 -4.77 -0.34 16.64
C ILE A 294 -6.07 0.19 17.24
N THR A 295 -6.01 1.28 18.02
CA THR A 295 -7.21 1.89 18.63
C THR A 295 -8.31 2.16 17.61
N PRO A 296 -8.03 2.75 16.43
CA PRO A 296 -9.05 2.98 15.41
C PRO A 296 -9.48 1.71 14.66
N PHE A 297 -8.76 0.59 14.85
CA PHE A 297 -8.80 -0.60 14.01
C PHE A 297 -9.25 -1.87 14.75
N ILE A 298 -9.49 -1.78 16.07
CA ILE A 298 -9.89 -2.94 16.89
C ILE A 298 -11.19 -3.58 16.41
N LYS A 299 -12.15 -2.77 15.91
CA LYS A 299 -13.43 -3.28 15.41
C LYS A 299 -13.25 -4.15 14.18
N GLN A 300 -12.32 -3.78 13.29
CA GLN A 300 -11.99 -4.54 12.09
C GLN A 300 -11.28 -5.85 12.47
N LYS A 301 -10.34 -5.80 13.42
CA LYS A 301 -9.68 -6.99 13.97
C LYS A 301 -10.70 -7.98 14.52
N VAL A 302 -11.55 -7.52 15.44
CA VAL A 302 -12.58 -8.35 16.08
C VAL A 302 -13.52 -8.96 15.04
N LYS A 303 -14.00 -8.19 14.07
CA LYS A 303 -14.84 -8.71 12.98
C LYS A 303 -14.15 -9.79 12.14
N ALA A 304 -12.85 -9.67 11.89
CA ALA A 304 -12.10 -10.68 11.15
C ALA A 304 -11.95 -11.98 11.97
N ILE A 305 -11.74 -11.89 13.28
CA ILE A 305 -11.67 -13.04 14.19
C ILE A 305 -13.04 -13.70 14.34
N ASP A 306 -14.11 -12.91 14.50
CA ASP A 306 -15.50 -13.38 14.57
C ASP A 306 -15.96 -14.15 13.32
N ALA A 307 -15.26 -13.98 12.18
CA ALA A 307 -15.54 -14.75 10.98
C ALA A 307 -15.23 -16.25 11.16
N TYR A 308 -14.37 -16.62 12.11
CA TYR A 308 -14.02 -17.99 12.49
C TYR A 308 -14.96 -18.53 13.58
N HIS A 309 -16.26 -18.53 13.31
CA HIS A 309 -17.29 -18.96 14.26
C HIS A 309 -17.00 -20.35 14.84
N SER A 310 -16.56 -21.29 13.98
CA SER A 310 -16.19 -22.65 14.38
C SER A 310 -15.07 -22.71 15.42
N GLN A 311 -14.23 -21.68 15.49
CA GLN A 311 -13.11 -21.57 16.43
C GLN A 311 -13.52 -20.74 17.65
N VAL A 312 -14.19 -19.60 17.44
CA VAL A 312 -14.58 -18.69 18.53
C VAL A 312 -15.48 -19.39 19.53
N GLU A 313 -16.45 -20.20 19.09
CA GLU A 313 -17.36 -20.92 19.99
C GLU A 313 -16.65 -21.91 20.94
N ARG A 314 -15.45 -22.39 20.58
CA ARG A 314 -14.75 -23.45 21.31
C ARG A 314 -13.47 -22.98 22.01
N MET A 315 -12.91 -21.84 21.62
CA MET A 315 -11.62 -21.35 22.12
C MET A 315 -11.82 -20.06 22.93
N GLU A 316 -11.69 -20.14 24.25
CA GLU A 316 -11.70 -18.98 25.14
C GLU A 316 -10.57 -17.99 24.80
N SER A 317 -9.45 -18.50 24.29
CA SER A 317 -8.24 -17.72 23.98
C SER A 317 -8.41 -16.70 22.84
N ILE A 318 -9.50 -16.80 22.08
CA ILE A 318 -9.80 -15.91 20.94
C ILE A 318 -11.13 -15.16 21.12
N GLN A 319 -11.72 -15.22 22.31
CA GLN A 319 -12.90 -14.45 22.65
C GLN A 319 -12.61 -12.94 22.60
N ASN A 320 -13.60 -12.17 22.17
CA ASN A 320 -13.43 -10.75 21.86
C ASN A 320 -12.96 -9.92 23.06
N ASP A 321 -13.44 -10.22 24.25
CA ASP A 321 -13.03 -9.55 25.48
C ASP A 321 -11.54 -9.79 25.78
N LEU A 322 -11.04 -11.02 25.60
CA LEU A 322 -9.63 -11.34 25.79
C LEU A 322 -8.73 -10.70 24.71
N ILE A 323 -9.18 -10.69 23.45
CA ILE A 323 -8.46 -10.00 22.36
C ILE A 323 -8.32 -8.50 22.67
N VAL A 324 -9.40 -7.86 23.12
CA VAL A 324 -9.39 -6.44 23.50
C VAL A 324 -8.54 -6.21 24.75
N ALA A 325 -8.65 -7.08 25.77
CA ALA A 325 -7.86 -6.98 26.99
C ALA A 325 -6.35 -7.11 26.72
N THR A 326 -5.96 -8.03 25.84
CA THR A 326 -4.57 -8.20 25.40
C THR A 326 -4.07 -6.95 24.68
N ALA A 327 -4.84 -6.41 23.74
CA ALA A 327 -4.49 -5.17 23.06
C ALA A 327 -4.40 -3.98 24.02
N ARG A 328 -5.27 -3.93 25.04
CA ARG A 328 -5.26 -2.90 26.09
C ARG A 328 -4.02 -3.01 26.97
N TYR A 329 -3.65 -4.23 27.35
CA TYR A 329 -2.44 -4.49 28.13
C TYR A 329 -1.20 -3.97 27.41
N TRP A 330 -1.05 -4.27 26.11
CA TRP A 330 0.11 -3.81 25.34
C TRP A 330 0.08 -2.32 25.00
N GLY A 331 -1.11 -1.72 24.88
CA GLY A 331 -1.27 -0.28 24.66
C GLY A 331 -0.51 0.59 25.67
N ARG A 332 -0.42 0.13 26.93
CA ARG A 332 0.25 0.84 28.02
C ARG A 332 1.74 1.12 27.78
N PHE A 333 2.41 0.32 26.95
CA PHE A 333 3.86 0.44 26.72
C PHE A 333 4.24 1.54 25.72
N ALA A 334 3.29 2.02 24.91
CA ALA A 334 3.53 3.04 23.87
C ALA A 334 2.58 4.24 23.95
N GLY A 335 1.84 4.38 25.05
CA GLY A 335 0.86 5.46 25.23
C GLY A 335 -0.35 5.36 24.29
N HIS A 336 -0.63 4.17 23.76
CA HIS A 336 -1.81 3.89 22.93
C HIS A 336 -2.95 3.37 23.79
N VAL A 337 -4.19 3.55 23.33
CA VAL A 337 -5.34 2.96 24.03
C VAL A 337 -5.34 1.44 23.84
N LEU A 338 -5.11 0.98 22.60
CA LEU A 338 -4.99 -0.42 22.22
C LEU A 338 -3.79 -0.58 21.29
N ALA A 339 -2.97 -1.60 21.49
CA ALA A 339 -1.85 -1.89 20.61
C ALA A 339 -1.66 -3.38 20.35
N GLU A 340 -1.16 -3.70 19.16
CA GLU A 340 -0.60 -5.01 18.86
C GLU A 340 0.91 -5.01 19.12
N PRO A 341 1.42 -5.97 19.91
CA PRO A 341 2.84 -6.11 20.14
C PRO A 341 3.49 -6.87 18.98
N LEU A 342 4.68 -6.44 18.59
CA LEU A 342 5.48 -7.09 17.56
C LEU A 342 6.93 -7.21 18.02
N LYS A 343 7.51 -8.39 17.83
CA LYS A 343 8.96 -8.60 17.95
C LYS A 343 9.60 -8.24 16.61
N VAL A 344 10.66 -7.44 16.65
CA VAL A 344 11.36 -6.99 15.43
C VAL A 344 12.47 -7.99 15.12
N ILE A 345 12.35 -8.71 14.00
CA ILE A 345 13.42 -9.59 13.51
C ILE A 345 14.39 -8.80 12.64
N ARG A 346 13.83 -7.99 11.73
CA ARG A 346 14.60 -7.10 10.86
C ARG A 346 13.77 -5.88 10.53
N GLU A 347 14.39 -4.71 10.60
CA GLU A 347 13.80 -3.46 10.15
C GLU A 347 14.90 -2.63 9.50
N ARG A 348 14.80 -2.42 8.19
CA ARG A 348 15.73 -1.55 7.46
C ARG A 348 15.08 -0.19 7.30
N THR A 349 15.49 0.75 8.14
CA THR A 349 15.16 2.18 7.97
C THR A 349 16.03 2.75 6.87
N GLY A 350 15.54 2.75 5.63
CA GLY A 350 16.22 3.33 4.49
C GLY A 350 15.22 4.06 3.60
N ASP A 351 15.45 5.36 3.42
CA ASP A 351 14.79 6.18 2.41
C ASP A 351 14.98 5.51 1.04
N ILE A 352 13.89 5.25 0.31
CA ILE A 352 13.88 4.56 -1.00
C ILE A 352 14.39 5.53 -2.10
N SER A 353 15.23 6.49 -1.73
CA SER A 353 15.71 7.59 -2.57
C SER A 353 17.09 7.36 -3.18
N ARG A 354 17.81 6.30 -2.79
CA ARG A 354 19.03 5.90 -3.52
C ARG A 354 18.68 4.87 -4.59
N ALA A 355 18.60 5.36 -5.83
CA ALA A 355 18.70 4.52 -7.02
C ALA A 355 20.00 3.70 -6.96
N PRO A 356 20.07 2.52 -7.62
CA PRO A 356 21.34 1.83 -7.78
C PRO A 356 22.24 2.75 -8.62
N GLU A 357 23.39 3.14 -8.08
CA GLU A 357 24.46 3.70 -8.92
C GLU A 357 24.85 2.60 -9.91
N ASP A 358 24.84 2.95 -11.20
CA ASP A 358 25.16 2.05 -12.29
C ASP A 358 26.55 1.42 -12.10
N GLU A 359 26.58 0.11 -11.86
CA GLU A 359 27.77 -0.71 -12.11
C GLU A 359 27.89 -0.96 -13.62
N GLN A 360 28.69 -0.11 -14.28
CA GLN A 360 29.39 -0.32 -15.55
C GLN A 360 30.34 0.89 -15.70
N SER A 361 31.67 0.80 -15.85
CA SER A 361 32.49 -0.22 -16.50
C SER A 361 33.95 -0.10 -16.05
N ALA A 362 34.65 -1.23 -16.11
CA ALA A 362 36.06 -1.45 -15.81
C ALA A 362 37.08 -0.69 -16.69
N SER A 363 38.31 -0.66 -16.16
CA SER A 363 39.63 -0.81 -16.82
C SER A 363 40.51 0.43 -17.13
N ASN A 364 41.43 0.70 -16.18
CA ASN A 364 42.93 0.76 -16.28
C ASN A 364 43.64 1.84 -17.15
N PRO A 365 44.98 2.11 -16.98
CA PRO A 365 45.95 1.67 -15.95
C PRO A 365 46.91 2.77 -15.40
N MET A 366 47.76 2.37 -14.44
CA MET A 366 49.09 2.90 -14.05
C MET A 366 49.29 4.38 -13.69
N LEU A 367 49.73 4.61 -12.45
CA LEU A 367 51.04 5.21 -12.17
C LEU A 367 51.50 4.82 -10.76
N ALA A 368 52.57 4.02 -10.72
CA ALA A 368 53.39 3.83 -9.54
C ALA A 368 54.26 5.07 -9.31
N ALA A 369 54.44 5.48 -8.05
CA ALA A 369 55.74 5.82 -7.44
C ALA A 369 55.54 6.64 -6.16
N ASN A 370 56.24 6.20 -5.10
CA ASN A 370 56.77 6.97 -3.97
C ASN A 370 55.74 7.49 -2.95
N GLN A 371 55.94 7.42 -1.63
CA GLN A 371 57.14 7.37 -0.81
C GLN A 371 56.76 6.81 0.59
N GLU A 372 57.71 6.04 1.14
CA GLU A 372 57.98 5.68 2.55
C GLU A 372 56.92 4.99 3.43
#